data_AF-A0A0Q6JSZ4-F1
#
_entry.id   AF-A0A0Q6JSZ4-F1
#
_cell.length_a   1.000
_cell.length_b   1.000
_cell.length_c   1.000
_cell.angle_alpha   90.00
_cell.angle_beta   90.00
_cell.angle_gamma   90.00
#
_symmetry.space_group_name_H-M   'P 1'
#
loop_
_entity.id
_entity.type
_entity.pdbx_description
1 polymer ?
#
loop_
_entity_poly.entity_id
_entity_poly.type
_entity_poly.pdbx_seq_one_letter_code
_entity_poly.pdbx_strand_id
1 'polypeptide(L)'
;MWGHDLEYVDEWTLPLLPESGTGAPTQMVDACFAVGSDLHWRRSGAHLDLDRLRWTLSLHETGVVGLGVNSSGPRRRVKVTSVDERTVGISLYTVALHMDLSLAEATVVIADIVQTELAGYPPWVEWPVEEKRLLWPTVVDGEAVWRDPRTDREIAPIGLLAAREDD
;
A
#
# COMPACT_ATOMS: atom_id res chain seq x y z
N MET A 1 -14.00 -5.24 27.53
CA MET A 1 -13.31 -6.54 27.45
C MET A 1 -12.26 -6.38 26.36
N TRP A 2 -11.04 -6.05 26.76
CA TRP A 2 -9.96 -5.72 25.82
C TRP A 2 -9.41 -7.04 25.26
N GLY A 3 -9.35 -7.13 23.94
CA GLY A 3 -8.92 -8.32 23.21
C GLY A 3 -7.49 -8.71 23.59
N HIS A 4 -7.21 -10.00 23.54
CA HIS A 4 -5.89 -10.58 23.74
C HIS A 4 -4.82 -9.74 23.05
N ASP A 5 -3.74 -9.42 23.77
CA ASP A 5 -2.50 -8.93 23.18
C ASP A 5 -2.09 -9.93 22.09
N LEU A 6 -2.38 -9.57 20.84
CA LEU A 6 -1.92 -10.28 19.66
C LEU A 6 -0.40 -10.06 19.61
N GLU A 7 0.38 -11.04 20.08
CA GLU A 7 1.83 -10.95 20.10
C GLU A 7 2.35 -10.95 18.65
N TYR A 8 2.94 -9.84 18.25
CA TYR A 8 3.66 -9.75 16.98
C TYR A 8 4.90 -10.63 17.07
N VAL A 9 5.05 -11.53 16.08
CA VAL A 9 6.24 -12.36 15.91
C VAL A 9 7.42 -11.49 15.49
N ASP A 10 7.18 -10.60 14.53
CA ASP A 10 8.19 -9.69 13.99
C ASP A 10 7.54 -8.45 13.37
N GLU A 11 8.32 -7.37 13.26
CA GLU A 11 7.91 -6.12 12.63
C GLU A 11 9.06 -5.56 11.79
N TRP A 12 8.75 -5.11 10.58
CA TRP A 12 9.70 -4.51 9.65
C TRP A 12 9.23 -3.12 9.24
N THR A 13 10.18 -2.18 9.21
CA THR A 13 9.99 -0.88 8.54
C THR A 13 10.86 -0.87 7.29
N LEU A 14 10.24 -0.67 6.14
CA LEU A 14 10.90 -0.75 4.84
C LEU A 14 10.81 0.59 4.08
N PRO A 15 11.79 0.94 3.23
CA PRO A 15 11.66 2.06 2.31
C PRO A 15 10.49 1.82 1.34
N LEU A 16 9.97 2.88 0.70
CA LEU A 16 8.86 2.78 -0.26
C LEU A 16 9.15 1.77 -1.40
N LEU A 17 10.41 1.67 -1.82
CA LEU A 17 10.89 0.69 -2.78
C LEU A 17 11.81 -0.30 -2.04
N PRO A 18 11.25 -1.31 -1.35
CA PRO A 18 12.04 -2.26 -0.59
C PRO A 18 12.72 -3.29 -1.49
N GLU A 19 13.91 -3.73 -1.09
CA GLU A 19 14.60 -4.86 -1.71
C GLU A 19 14.15 -6.18 -1.05
N SER A 20 14.07 -7.26 -1.83
CA SER A 20 13.81 -8.60 -1.29
C SER A 20 14.96 -9.05 -0.38
N GLY A 21 14.69 -9.97 0.56
CA GLY A 21 15.72 -10.51 1.46
C GLY A 21 15.90 -9.75 2.79
N THR A 22 14.98 -8.84 3.12
CA THR A 22 14.93 -8.09 4.40
C THR A 22 14.48 -8.92 5.60
N GLY A 23 14.21 -10.21 5.42
CA GLY A 23 13.67 -11.13 6.43
C GLY A 23 12.15 -11.10 6.57
N ALA A 24 11.48 -10.09 6.02
CA ALA A 24 10.02 -10.03 5.90
C ALA A 24 9.50 -11.04 4.85
N PRO A 25 8.21 -11.45 4.93
CA PRO A 25 7.60 -12.34 3.94
C PRO A 25 7.78 -11.80 2.51
N THR A 26 8.47 -12.57 1.65
CA THR A 26 8.95 -12.10 0.34
C THR A 26 7.81 -11.60 -0.55
N GLN A 27 6.69 -12.31 -0.59
CA GLN A 27 5.50 -11.91 -1.36
C GLN A 27 4.93 -10.56 -0.91
N MET A 28 5.04 -10.21 0.37
CA MET A 28 4.58 -8.92 0.89
C MET A 28 5.57 -7.80 0.55
N VAL A 29 6.86 -8.09 0.61
CA VAL A 29 7.93 -7.16 0.20
C VAL A 29 7.83 -6.83 -1.29
N ASP A 30 7.68 -7.85 -2.13
CA ASP A 30 7.60 -7.69 -3.58
C ASP A 30 6.30 -6.95 -3.99
N ALA A 31 5.18 -7.24 -3.31
CA ALA A 31 3.94 -6.48 -3.49
C ALA A 31 4.07 -5.01 -3.08
N CYS A 32 4.73 -4.74 -1.94
CA CYS A 32 5.04 -3.37 -1.52
C CYS A 32 5.93 -2.64 -2.53
N PHE A 33 6.90 -3.34 -3.14
CA PHE A 33 7.74 -2.78 -4.19
C PHE A 33 6.93 -2.44 -5.45
N ALA A 34 6.05 -3.33 -5.89
CA ALA A 34 5.19 -3.08 -7.06
C ALA A 34 4.28 -1.86 -6.84
N VAL A 35 3.55 -1.83 -5.72
CA VAL A 35 2.65 -0.72 -5.37
C VAL A 35 3.43 0.58 -5.15
N GLY A 36 4.58 0.51 -4.47
CA GLY A 36 5.47 1.66 -4.25
C GLY A 36 6.04 2.24 -5.54
N SER A 37 6.32 1.39 -6.53
CA SER A 37 6.77 1.82 -7.86
C SER A 37 5.68 2.64 -8.55
N ASP A 38 4.45 2.15 -8.55
CA ASP A 38 3.31 2.81 -9.20
C ASP A 38 2.87 4.10 -8.50
N LEU A 39 3.12 4.22 -7.19
CA LEU A 39 2.91 5.46 -6.44
C LEU A 39 3.70 6.65 -6.99
N HIS A 40 4.72 6.44 -7.81
CA HIS A 40 5.44 7.54 -8.46
C HIS A 40 4.62 8.20 -9.59
N TRP A 41 3.62 7.50 -10.13
CA TRP A 41 2.97 7.84 -11.39
C TRP A 41 1.47 8.08 -11.21
N ARG A 42 0.90 8.81 -12.17
CA ARG A 42 -0.57 8.95 -12.35
C ARG A 42 -1.33 9.29 -11.07
N ARG A 43 -0.82 10.27 -10.32
CA ARG A 43 -1.47 10.84 -9.12
C ARG A 43 -2.12 12.17 -9.45
N SER A 44 -3.25 12.46 -8.82
CA SER A 44 -3.91 13.77 -8.85
C SER A 44 -4.27 14.20 -7.43
N GLY A 45 -4.32 15.51 -7.16
CA GLY A 45 -4.68 16.05 -5.86
C GLY A 45 -3.48 16.53 -5.03
N ALA A 46 -3.50 16.27 -3.72
CA ALA A 46 -2.51 16.78 -2.79
C ALA A 46 -1.09 16.25 -3.06
N HIS A 47 -0.08 17.02 -2.63
CA HIS A 47 1.31 16.56 -2.71
C HIS A 47 1.57 15.41 -1.74
N LEU A 48 2.19 14.35 -2.25
CA LEU A 48 2.61 13.18 -1.48
C LEU A 48 4.13 13.07 -1.50
N ASP A 49 4.77 13.26 -0.34
CA ASP A 49 6.22 13.17 -0.15
C ASP A 49 6.64 11.69 -0.07
N LEU A 50 6.97 11.13 -1.24
CA LEU A 50 7.35 9.72 -1.39
C LEU A 50 8.66 9.38 -0.66
N ASP A 51 9.58 10.33 -0.56
CA ASP A 51 10.90 10.12 0.08
C ASP A 51 10.76 9.83 1.57
N ARG A 52 9.66 10.28 2.18
CA ARG A 52 9.34 10.03 3.58
C ARG A 52 8.49 8.78 3.80
N LEU A 53 7.79 8.28 2.78
CA LEU A 53 6.92 7.11 2.93
C LEU A 53 7.73 5.86 3.24
N ARG A 54 7.27 5.12 4.25
CA ARG A 54 7.83 3.84 4.68
C ARG A 54 6.70 2.84 4.83
N TRP A 55 6.93 1.63 4.35
CA TRP A 55 6.07 0.49 4.67
C TRP A 55 6.33 0.03 6.10
N THR A 56 5.27 -0.40 6.77
CA THR A 56 5.35 -1.13 8.03
C THR A 56 4.66 -2.47 7.80
N LEU A 57 5.37 -3.57 8.02
CA LEU A 57 4.83 -4.92 7.99
C LEU A 57 4.94 -5.49 9.40
N SER A 58 3.87 -6.07 9.92
CA SER A 58 3.88 -6.74 11.22
C SER A 58 3.30 -8.15 11.09
N LEU A 59 4.08 -9.16 11.45
CA LEU A 59 3.65 -10.56 11.37
C LEU A 59 3.08 -11.01 12.71
N HIS A 60 1.92 -11.63 12.66
CA HIS A 60 1.26 -12.26 13.78
C HIS A 60 1.47 -13.78 13.77
N GLU A 61 1.42 -14.44 14.93
CA GLU A 61 1.63 -15.89 15.06
C GLU A 61 0.70 -16.74 14.19
N THR A 62 -0.49 -16.19 13.89
CA THR A 62 -1.50 -16.83 13.06
C THR A 62 -1.21 -16.74 11.56
N GLY A 63 -0.10 -16.10 11.15
CA GLY A 63 0.22 -15.84 9.75
C GLY A 63 -0.48 -14.62 9.15
N VAL A 64 -1.15 -13.82 9.99
CA VAL A 64 -1.71 -12.52 9.60
C VAL A 64 -0.59 -11.48 9.53
N VAL A 65 -0.57 -10.68 8.47
CA VAL A 65 0.34 -9.58 8.26
C VAL A 65 -0.44 -8.26 8.34
N GLY A 66 -0.06 -7.38 9.27
CA GLY A 66 -0.52 -6.00 9.30
C GLY A 66 0.30 -5.14 8.33
N LEU A 67 -0.35 -4.17 7.68
CA LEU A 67 0.26 -3.25 6.73
C LEU A 67 0.02 -1.80 7.14
N GLY A 68 1.07 -0.99 7.11
CA GLY A 68 0.96 0.46 7.15
C GLY A 68 1.85 1.12 6.11
N VAL A 69 1.49 2.32 5.66
CA VAL A 69 2.42 3.17 4.90
C VAL A 69 2.37 4.60 5.39
N ASN A 70 3.42 4.98 6.11
CA ASN A 70 3.46 6.23 6.87
C ASN A 70 4.65 7.06 6.43
N SER A 71 4.51 8.38 6.40
CA SER A 71 5.64 9.31 6.21
C SER A 71 6.35 9.66 7.51
N SER A 72 5.80 9.24 8.65
CA SER A 72 6.51 9.19 9.94
C SER A 72 7.10 7.79 10.07
N GLY A 73 8.41 7.66 10.34
CA GLY A 73 9.07 6.38 10.60
C GLY A 73 8.44 5.57 11.75
N PRO A 74 9.07 4.46 12.20
CA PRO A 74 8.43 3.48 13.08
C PRO A 74 7.81 4.16 14.31
N ARG A 75 6.52 3.90 14.56
CA ARG A 75 5.81 4.46 15.71
C ARG A 75 6.45 3.93 16.99
N ARG A 76 7.13 4.80 17.74
CA ARG A 76 7.42 4.52 19.16
C ARG A 76 6.07 4.30 19.85
N ARG A 77 5.85 3.16 20.53
CA ARG A 77 4.63 2.88 21.31
C ARG A 77 4.38 4.03 22.30
N VAL A 78 3.57 5.00 21.90
CA VAL A 78 3.13 6.11 22.73
C VAL A 78 1.63 6.27 22.50
N LYS A 79 0.89 6.36 23.60
CA LYS A 79 -0.53 6.68 23.63
C LYS A 79 -0.71 8.03 22.93
N VAL A 80 -1.25 8.02 21.71
CA VAL A 80 -1.41 9.22 20.89
C VAL A 80 -2.40 10.15 21.59
N THR A 81 -1.89 11.24 22.19
CA THR A 81 -2.72 12.27 22.85
C THR A 81 -2.80 13.58 22.05
N SER A 82 -2.21 13.65 20.86
CA SER A 82 -2.33 14.81 19.97
C SER A 82 -2.09 14.40 18.53
N VAL A 83 -3.07 14.70 17.67
CA VAL A 83 -2.94 14.65 16.22
C VAL A 83 -2.11 15.87 15.83
N ASP A 84 -0.80 15.69 15.69
CA ASP A 84 0.06 16.75 15.18
C ASP A 84 -0.08 16.86 13.65
N GLU A 85 -0.10 18.09 13.17
CA GLU A 85 -0.64 18.48 11.87
C GLU A 85 0.21 17.99 10.67
N ARG A 86 -0.48 17.50 9.63
CA ARG A 86 -0.02 17.39 8.22
C ARG A 86 1.11 16.43 7.89
N THR A 87 0.93 15.18 8.26
CA THR A 87 1.64 14.07 7.61
C THR A 87 0.62 13.28 6.79
N VAL A 88 0.71 13.29 5.46
CA VAL A 88 -0.08 12.37 4.61
C VAL A 88 0.52 10.99 4.83
N GLY A 89 0.01 10.30 5.84
CA GLY A 89 0.32 8.93 6.17
C GLY A 89 -0.97 8.13 6.10
N ILE A 90 -0.96 7.08 5.30
CA ILE A 90 -2.03 6.08 5.24
C ILE A 90 -2.07 5.44 6.62
N SER A 91 -3.13 5.72 7.37
CA SER A 91 -3.20 5.39 8.79
C SER A 91 -3.44 3.89 8.94
N LEU A 92 -2.38 3.16 9.31
CA LEU A 92 -2.36 1.77 9.82
C LEU A 92 -3.69 1.01 9.66
N TYR A 93 -3.80 0.25 8.58
CA TYR A 93 -4.83 -0.76 8.49
C TYR A 93 -4.24 -2.07 8.94
N THR A 94 -4.74 -2.59 10.06
CA THR A 94 -4.76 -4.03 10.26
C THR A 94 -5.79 -4.64 9.30
N VAL A 95 -5.63 -4.45 7.98
CA VAL A 95 -6.24 -5.39 7.03
C VAL A 95 -5.40 -6.64 7.18
N ALA A 96 -6.05 -7.73 7.59
CA ALA A 96 -5.38 -9.00 7.73
C ALA A 96 -5.02 -9.53 6.35
N LEU A 97 -3.88 -9.10 5.81
CA LEU A 97 -3.18 -9.86 4.78
C LEU A 97 -2.82 -11.21 5.41
N HIS A 98 -2.93 -12.29 4.66
CA HIS A 98 -2.47 -13.59 5.14
C HIS A 98 -1.23 -13.99 4.35
N MET A 99 -0.27 -14.65 5.00
CA MET A 99 0.93 -15.17 4.31
C MET A 99 0.58 -16.14 3.16
N ASP A 100 -0.61 -16.74 3.19
CA ASP A 100 -1.08 -17.68 2.16
C ASP A 100 -1.53 -17.01 0.86
N LEU A 101 -1.65 -15.68 0.82
CA LEU A 101 -1.94 -14.97 -0.42
C LEU A 101 -0.81 -15.18 -1.42
N SER A 102 -1.16 -15.39 -2.68
CA SER A 102 -0.21 -15.27 -3.78
C SER A 102 0.32 -13.84 -3.87
N LEU A 103 1.45 -13.66 -4.58
CA LEU A 103 1.99 -12.32 -4.84
C LEU A 103 0.95 -11.41 -5.50
N ALA A 104 0.20 -11.93 -6.49
CA ALA A 104 -0.79 -11.13 -7.21
C ALA A 104 -1.95 -10.68 -6.31
N GLU A 105 -2.47 -11.59 -5.48
CA GLU A 105 -3.53 -11.27 -4.52
C GLU A 105 -3.04 -10.27 -3.46
N ALA A 106 -1.84 -10.46 -2.90
CA ALA A 106 -1.24 -9.54 -1.96
C ALA A 106 -1.07 -8.14 -2.59
N THR A 107 -0.62 -8.08 -3.83
CA THR A 107 -0.43 -6.83 -4.59
C THR A 107 -1.74 -6.08 -4.79
N VAL A 108 -2.81 -6.77 -5.19
CA VAL A 108 -4.13 -6.17 -5.36
C VAL A 108 -4.70 -5.65 -4.05
N VAL A 109 -4.60 -6.43 -2.96
CA VAL A 109 -5.10 -6.00 -1.64
C VAL A 109 -4.31 -4.80 -1.13
N ILE A 110 -2.98 -4.80 -1.25
CA ILE A 110 -2.14 -3.66 -0.85
C ILE A 110 -2.50 -2.42 -1.68
N ALA A 111 -2.66 -2.57 -2.99
CA ALA A 111 -3.05 -1.49 -3.90
C ALA A 111 -4.42 -0.87 -3.51
N ASP A 112 -5.42 -1.70 -3.20
CA ASP A 112 -6.76 -1.28 -2.78
C ASP A 112 -6.75 -0.52 -1.45
N ILE A 113 -5.97 -1.00 -0.47
CA ILE A 113 -5.78 -0.32 0.82
C ILE A 113 -5.15 1.06 0.60
N VAL A 114 -4.07 1.13 -0.18
CA VAL A 114 -3.37 2.40 -0.46
C VAL A 114 -4.29 3.37 -1.19
N GLN A 115 -5.06 2.89 -2.18
CA GLN A 115 -6.03 3.72 -2.90
C GLN A 115 -7.13 4.24 -1.98
N THR A 116 -7.71 3.37 -1.15
CA THR A 116 -8.75 3.75 -0.18
C THR A 116 -8.25 4.84 0.75
N GLU A 117 -7.00 4.79 1.15
CA GLU A 117 -6.42 5.71 2.11
C GLU A 117 -6.06 7.06 1.51
N LEU A 118 -5.52 7.05 0.30
CA LEU A 118 -5.20 8.26 -0.42
C LEU A 118 -6.47 8.98 -0.90
N ALA A 119 -7.46 8.25 -1.41
CA ALA A 119 -8.66 8.84 -2.01
C ALA A 119 -9.83 9.00 -1.02
N GLY A 120 -9.85 8.26 0.08
CA GLY A 120 -10.95 8.23 1.05
C GLY A 120 -10.91 9.34 2.09
N TYR A 121 -9.72 9.91 2.37
CA TYR A 121 -9.54 10.86 3.47
C TYR A 121 -8.77 12.12 3.04
N PRO A 122 -9.11 13.30 3.60
CA PRO A 122 -8.34 14.51 3.36
C PRO A 122 -6.96 14.44 4.03
N PRO A 123 -5.89 14.98 3.40
CA PRO A 123 -5.89 15.62 2.09
C PRO A 123 -5.88 14.57 0.96
N TRP A 124 -6.87 14.67 0.07
CA TRP A 124 -7.12 13.65 -0.96
C TRP A 124 -6.02 13.58 -2.01
N VAL A 125 -5.61 12.36 -2.33
CA VAL A 125 -4.76 12.00 -3.46
C VAL A 125 -5.49 10.92 -4.24
N GLU A 126 -5.95 11.24 -5.44
CA GLU A 126 -6.55 10.26 -6.34
C GLU A 126 -5.42 9.47 -7.01
N TRP A 127 -5.37 8.17 -6.75
CA TRP A 127 -4.32 7.31 -7.29
C TRP A 127 -4.73 5.83 -7.41
N PRO A 128 -4.26 5.12 -8.45
CA PRO A 128 -3.78 5.69 -9.70
C PRO A 128 -4.96 6.17 -10.55
N VAL A 129 -4.76 7.23 -11.33
CA VAL A 129 -5.80 7.79 -12.21
C VAL A 129 -5.47 7.64 -13.69
N GLU A 130 -6.47 7.24 -14.47
CA GLU A 130 -6.46 7.34 -15.93
C GLU A 130 -7.51 8.38 -16.34
N GLU A 131 -7.06 9.43 -17.03
CA GLU A 131 -7.84 10.64 -17.32
C GLU A 131 -8.35 11.33 -16.04
N LYS A 132 -9.52 10.90 -15.56
CA LYS A 132 -10.26 11.42 -14.40
C LYS A 132 -10.92 10.30 -13.59
N ARG A 133 -10.41 9.08 -13.70
CA ARG A 133 -11.00 7.89 -13.11
C ARG A 133 -9.94 7.12 -12.34
N LEU A 134 -10.28 6.69 -11.14
CA LEU A 134 -9.45 5.75 -10.39
C LEU A 134 -9.40 4.41 -11.14
N LEU A 135 -8.19 3.91 -11.31
CA LEU A 135 -7.96 2.56 -11.80
C LEU A 135 -8.27 1.57 -10.69
N TRP A 136 -8.78 0.42 -11.10
CA TRP A 136 -9.20 -0.64 -10.20
C TRP A 136 -8.14 -1.76 -10.19
N PRO A 137 -7.56 -2.11 -9.04
CA PRO A 137 -6.60 -3.21 -8.96
C PRO A 137 -7.36 -4.55 -9.07
N THR A 138 -6.86 -5.50 -9.85
CA THR A 138 -7.52 -6.81 -10.05
C THR A 138 -6.51 -7.89 -10.38
N VAL A 139 -6.82 -9.14 -10.03
CA VAL A 139 -6.07 -10.31 -10.50
C VAL A 139 -6.69 -10.80 -11.80
N VAL A 140 -5.90 -10.86 -12.88
CA VAL A 140 -6.28 -11.41 -14.19
C VAL A 140 -5.24 -12.45 -14.58
N ASP A 141 -5.67 -13.68 -14.88
CA ASP A 141 -4.79 -14.79 -15.27
C ASP A 141 -3.58 -15.04 -14.34
N GLY A 142 -3.74 -14.73 -13.05
CA GLY A 142 -2.69 -14.88 -12.04
C GLY A 142 -1.75 -13.68 -11.89
N GLU A 143 -1.97 -12.59 -12.64
CA GLU A 143 -1.20 -11.35 -12.57
C GLU A 143 -2.02 -10.22 -11.94
N ALA A 144 -1.34 -9.37 -11.17
CA ALA A 144 -1.95 -8.17 -10.59
C ALA A 144 -1.89 -7.02 -11.60
N VAL A 145 -3.05 -6.47 -11.96
CA VAL A 145 -3.18 -5.46 -13.01
C VAL A 145 -4.05 -4.28 -12.57
N TRP A 146 -3.76 -3.10 -13.12
CA TRP A 146 -4.64 -1.94 -13.09
C TRP A 146 -5.62 -1.98 -14.26
N ARG A 147 -6.91 -1.83 -13.99
CA ARG A 147 -7.97 -1.81 -15.01
C ARG A 147 -8.76 -0.51 -14.98
N ASP A 148 -9.22 -0.04 -16.13
CA ASP A 148 -10.24 1.00 -16.19
C ASP A 148 -11.60 0.36 -15.86
N PRO A 149 -12.23 0.69 -14.72
CA PRO A 149 -13.47 0.05 -14.27
C PRO A 149 -14.66 0.31 -15.22
N ARG A 150 -14.58 1.31 -16.10
CA ARG A 150 -15.66 1.62 -17.06
C ARG A 150 -15.57 0.80 -18.33
N THR A 151 -14.35 0.56 -18.82
CA THR A 151 -14.11 -0.12 -20.10
C THR A 151 -13.67 -1.55 -19.93
N ASP A 152 -13.37 -1.97 -18.71
CA ASP A 152 -12.78 -3.25 -18.35
C ASP A 152 -11.40 -3.48 -19.03
N ARG A 153 -10.79 -2.40 -19.55
CA ARG A 153 -9.51 -2.45 -20.23
C ARG A 153 -8.38 -2.55 -19.21
N GLU A 154 -7.49 -3.49 -19.41
CA GLU A 154 -6.21 -3.55 -18.71
C GLU A 154 -5.31 -2.38 -19.14
N ILE A 155 -4.79 -1.65 -18.16
CA ILE A 155 -3.95 -0.48 -18.39
C ILE A 155 -2.47 -0.85 -18.29
N ALA A 156 -2.10 -1.57 -17.23
CA ALA A 156 -0.74 -2.05 -16.99
C ALA A 156 -0.75 -3.10 -15.86
N PRO A 157 0.24 -4.00 -15.82
CA PRO A 157 0.57 -4.73 -14.60
C PRO A 157 0.93 -3.79 -13.45
N ILE A 158 0.54 -4.15 -12.22
CA ILE A 158 0.90 -3.39 -11.03
C ILE A 158 2.42 -3.53 -10.81
N GLY A 159 3.10 -2.40 -10.62
CA GLY A 159 4.57 -2.27 -10.58
C GLY A 159 5.18 -1.79 -11.90
N LEU A 160 4.40 -1.77 -12.98
CA LEU A 160 4.82 -1.31 -14.31
C LEU A 160 4.00 -0.10 -14.78
N LEU A 161 3.26 0.56 -13.88
CA LEU A 161 2.55 1.77 -14.23
C LEU A 161 3.57 2.87 -14.54
N ALA A 162 3.46 3.47 -15.71
CA ALA A 162 4.34 4.55 -16.14
C ALA A 162 3.61 5.90 -16.17
N ALA A 163 4.36 6.99 -16.39
CA ALA A 163 3.77 8.23 -16.85
C ALA A 163 2.84 7.98 -18.06
N ARG A 164 1.89 8.88 -18.29
CA ARG A 164 1.15 8.88 -19.55
C ARG A 164 2.16 9.23 -20.65
N GLU A 165 2.14 8.50 -21.77
CA GLU A 165 2.72 9.06 -22.99
C GLU A 165 1.84 10.26 -23.34
N ASP A 166 2.42 11.46 -23.25
CA ASP A 166 1.76 12.66 -23.71
C ASP A 166 1.71 12.62 -25.24
N ASP A 167 0.51 12.41 -25.80
CA ASP A 167 0.18 12.73 -27.20
C ASP A 167 0.31 14.24 -27.49
#